data_AF-A0A7C4LPR6-F1
#
_entry.id   AF-A0A7C4LPR6-F1
#
_cell.length_a   1.000
_cell.length_b   1.000
_cell.length_c   1.000
_cell.angle_alpha   90.00
_cell.angle_beta   90.00
_cell.angle_gamma   90.00
#
_symmetry.space_group_name_H-M   'P 1'
#
loop_
_entity.id
_entity.type
_entity.pdbx_description
1 polymer ?
#
loop_
_entity_poly.entity_id
_entity_poly.type
_entity_poly.pdbx_seq_one_letter_code
_entity_poly.pdbx_strand_id
1 'polypeptide(L)'
;MRRRSSLFTMHRATAQKMSPDLLKILICPVTRQPLALAAAALVDQLNAGVARGEVRNVGGRVVTDKLDAGLARQDGAVIYPVRGGIPVLLAEEGIPVSATPRA
;
A
#
# COMPACT_ATOMS: atom_id res chain seq x y z
N MET A 1 -24.22 -39.98 10.84
CA MET A 1 -25.30 -39.61 9.90
C MET A 1 -25.94 -38.33 10.45
N ARG A 2 -25.64 -37.11 10.03
CA ARG A 2 -25.63 -36.52 8.68
C ARG A 2 -24.46 -35.54 8.52
N ARG A 3 -23.82 -35.59 7.35
CA ARG A 3 -22.90 -34.57 6.84
C ARG A 3 -23.73 -33.33 6.46
N ARG A 4 -23.37 -32.17 6.98
CA ARG A 4 -23.70 -30.86 6.39
C ARG A 4 -22.38 -30.10 6.30
N SER A 5 -21.62 -30.43 5.26
CA SER A 5 -21.53 -29.59 4.06
C SER A 5 -20.84 -28.27 4.38
N SER A 6 -19.52 -28.35 4.28
CA SER A 6 -18.59 -27.26 3.97
C SER A 6 -19.27 -26.17 3.14
N LEU A 7 -19.65 -25.08 3.79
CA LEU A 7 -20.07 -23.82 3.19
C LEU A 7 -19.32 -22.74 3.94
N PHE A 8 -18.71 -21.81 3.19
CA PHE A 8 -17.72 -20.81 3.58
C PHE A 8 -16.23 -21.20 3.49
N THR A 9 -15.86 -21.98 2.48
CA THR A 9 -14.72 -21.55 1.65
C THR A 9 -15.26 -20.58 0.61
N MET A 10 -14.73 -19.34 0.56
CA MET A 10 -14.72 -18.38 -0.57
C MET A 10 -14.92 -16.91 -0.12
N HIS A 11 -14.15 -16.43 0.86
CA HIS A 11 -13.75 -15.00 0.88
C HIS A 11 -12.25 -14.90 1.14
N ARG A 12 -11.47 -15.68 0.37
CA ARG A 12 -10.07 -15.33 0.17
C ARG A 12 -10.09 -14.14 -0.78
N ALA A 13 -10.27 -12.94 -0.23
CA ALA A 13 -10.13 -11.69 -0.97
C ALA A 13 -8.67 -11.60 -1.43
N THR A 14 -8.38 -12.21 -2.57
CA THR A 14 -7.19 -11.92 -3.36
C THR A 14 -7.23 -10.42 -3.63
N ALA A 15 -6.16 -9.71 -3.24
CA ALA A 15 -5.90 -8.29 -3.47
C ALA A 15 -6.90 -7.63 -4.43
N GLN A 16 -7.77 -6.77 -3.90
CA GLN A 16 -8.67 -5.97 -4.72
C GLN A 16 -7.85 -5.28 -5.80
N LYS A 17 -7.99 -5.70 -7.06
CA LYS A 17 -7.47 -4.95 -8.20
C LYS A 17 -8.25 -3.64 -8.23
N MET A 18 -7.59 -2.55 -7.84
CA MET A 18 -8.08 -1.21 -8.16
C MET A 18 -8.21 -1.10 -9.67
N SER A 19 -9.39 -0.74 -10.16
CA SER A 19 -9.63 -0.59 -11.59
C SER A 19 -8.71 0.51 -12.15
N PRO A 20 -8.09 0.29 -13.33
CA PRO A 20 -7.19 1.27 -13.95
C PRO A 20 -7.83 2.65 -14.12
N ASP A 21 -9.14 2.70 -14.37
CA ASP A 21 -9.86 3.95 -14.56
C ASP A 21 -10.03 4.76 -13.26
N LEU A 22 -10.11 4.10 -12.10
CA LEU A 22 -10.13 4.77 -10.81
C LEU A 22 -8.76 5.38 -10.49
N LEU A 23 -7.67 4.67 -10.83
CA LEU A 23 -6.30 5.17 -10.65
C LEU A 23 -6.03 6.46 -11.44
N LYS A 24 -6.65 6.64 -12.62
CA LYS A 24 -6.49 7.86 -13.44
C LYS A 24 -6.99 9.14 -12.76
N ILE A 25 -7.90 9.01 -11.79
CA ILE A 25 -8.45 10.15 -11.03
C ILE A 25 -7.63 10.41 -9.76
N LEU A 26 -6.89 9.41 -9.27
CA LEU A 26 -6.11 9.53 -8.04
C LEU A 26 -4.85 10.38 -8.26
N ILE A 27 -4.74 11.43 -7.46
CA ILE A 27 -3.60 12.36 -7.46
C ILE A 27 -2.96 12.41 -6.08
N CYS A 28 -1.67 12.76 -6.04
CA CYS A 28 -0.97 13.04 -4.81
C CYS A 28 -1.66 14.22 -4.09
N PRO A 29 -1.99 14.11 -2.79
CA PRO A 29 -2.68 15.16 -2.03
C PRO A 29 -1.85 16.44 -1.86
N VAL A 30 -0.53 16.37 -2.09
CA VAL A 30 0.39 17.50 -1.90
C VAL A 30 0.73 18.17 -3.23
N THR A 31 1.23 17.41 -4.20
CA THR A 31 1.79 17.95 -5.46
C THR A 31 0.83 17.88 -6.63
N ARG A 32 -0.33 17.21 -6.48
CA ARG A 32 -1.28 16.90 -7.55
C ARG A 32 -0.69 16.07 -8.70
N GLN A 33 0.46 15.43 -8.49
CA GLN A 33 1.03 14.49 -9.45
C GLN A 33 0.19 13.21 -9.53
N PRO A 34 0.12 12.56 -10.70
CA PRO A 34 -0.47 11.23 -10.86
C PRO A 34 0.09 10.20 -9.89
N LEU A 35 -0.76 9.26 -9.49
CA LEU A 35 -0.39 8.08 -8.73
C LEU A 35 -0.53 6.82 -9.61
N ALA A 36 0.38 5.87 -9.41
CA ALA A 36 0.34 4.56 -10.04
C ALA A 36 0.53 3.47 -8.99
N LEU A 37 0.08 2.24 -9.28
CA LEU A 37 0.39 1.11 -8.41
C LEU A 37 1.91 0.90 -8.34
N ALA A 38 2.43 0.81 -7.11
CA ALA A 38 3.82 0.48 -6.85
C ALA A 38 4.11 -0.97 -7.25
N ALA A 39 5.37 -1.24 -7.62
CA ALA A 39 5.82 -2.61 -7.87
C ALA A 39 5.71 -3.46 -6.60
N ALA A 40 5.27 -4.71 -6.73
CA ALA A 40 5.11 -5.63 -5.61
C ALA A 40 6.40 -5.78 -4.78
N ALA A 41 7.56 -5.88 -5.46
CA ALA A 41 8.86 -5.98 -4.80
C ALA A 41 9.17 -4.79 -3.88
N LEU A 42 8.74 -3.57 -4.25
CA LEU A 42 8.94 -2.39 -3.42
C LEU A 42 8.02 -2.41 -2.19
N VAL A 43 6.77 -2.87 -2.36
CA VAL A 43 5.83 -3.08 -1.24
C VAL A 43 6.38 -4.14 -0.27
N ASP A 44 6.95 -5.22 -0.79
CA ASP A 44 7.55 -6.28 0.02
C ASP A 44 8.76 -5.78 0.82
N GLN A 45 9.63 -4.98 0.19
CA GLN A 45 10.77 -4.36 0.86
C GLN A 45 10.33 -3.40 1.97
N LEU A 46 9.33 -2.55 1.70
CA LEU A 46 8.75 -1.67 2.72
C LEU A 46 8.14 -2.47 3.88
N ASN A 47 7.37 -3.53 3.59
CA ASN A 47 6.79 -4.39 4.61
C ASN A 47 7.85 -5.09 5.48
N ALA A 48 9.00 -5.47 4.90
CA ALA A 48 10.12 -5.99 5.66
C ALA A 48 10.73 -4.94 6.59
N GLY A 49 10.86 -3.69 6.15
CA GLY A 49 11.32 -2.57 6.99
C GLY A 49 10.31 -2.19 8.08
N VAL A 50 9.02 -2.21 7.78
CA VAL A 50 7.92 -2.02 8.75
C VAL A 50 8.00 -3.06 9.85
N ALA A 51 8.22 -4.33 9.50
CA ALA A 51 8.36 -5.41 10.50
C ALA A 51 9.58 -5.21 11.44
N ARG A 52 10.61 -4.48 11.00
CA ARG A 52 11.77 -4.11 11.83
C ARG A 52 11.59 -2.77 12.57
N GLY A 53 10.52 -2.03 12.31
CA GLY A 53 10.29 -0.70 12.89
C GLY A 53 11.19 0.40 12.32
N GLU A 54 11.74 0.20 11.12
CA GLU A 54 12.72 1.11 10.49
C GLU A 54 12.07 2.13 9.53
N VAL A 55 10.85 1.84 9.07
CA VAL A 55 10.15 2.69 8.09
C VAL A 55 9.43 3.81 8.82
N ARG A 56 9.65 5.05 8.36
CA ARG A 56 8.94 6.23 8.82
C ARG A 56 8.13 6.85 7.68
N ASN A 57 6.96 7.35 8.01
CA ASN A 57 6.18 8.18 7.08
C ASN A 57 6.75 9.61 7.01
N VAL A 58 6.23 10.43 6.11
CA VAL A 58 6.58 11.85 5.93
C VAL A 58 6.34 12.64 7.21
N GLY A 59 5.32 12.29 7.99
CA GLY A 59 5.06 12.86 9.32
C GLY A 59 6.05 12.42 10.41
N GLY A 60 7.06 11.61 10.09
CA GLY A 60 8.11 11.15 11.00
C GLY A 60 7.68 10.02 11.95
N ARG A 61 6.45 9.52 11.85
CA ARG A 61 5.95 8.41 12.67
C ARG A 61 6.45 7.08 12.12
N VAL A 62 6.73 6.13 13.02
CA VAL A 62 7.06 4.75 12.64
C VAL A 62 5.82 4.11 12.03
N VAL A 63 5.98 3.53 10.85
CA VAL A 63 4.91 2.77 10.20
C VAL A 63 4.87 1.38 10.85
N THR A 64 3.71 1.02 11.41
CA THR A 64 3.52 -0.25 12.14
C THR A 64 2.68 -1.25 11.36
N ASP A 65 1.74 -0.77 10.55
CA ASP A 65 0.85 -1.63 9.79
C ASP A 65 1.45 -1.96 8.43
N LYS A 66 1.30 -3.22 8.02
CA LYS A 66 1.67 -3.67 6.69
C LYS A 66 0.81 -2.99 5.62
N LEU A 67 1.42 -2.85 4.46
CA LEU A 67 0.79 -2.40 3.24
C LEU A 67 0.27 -3.61 2.46
N ASP A 68 -0.99 -3.57 2.02
CA ASP A 68 -1.51 -4.55 1.07
C ASP A 68 -1.00 -4.25 -0.35
N ALA A 69 -0.90 -2.96 -0.67
CA ALA A 69 -0.32 -2.41 -1.88
C ALA A 69 0.19 -0.98 -1.62
N GLY A 70 0.82 -0.36 -2.61
CA GLY A 70 1.26 1.03 -2.56
C GLY A 70 0.83 1.80 -3.81
N LEU A 71 0.53 3.09 -3.64
CA LEU A 71 0.38 4.04 -4.73
C LEU A 71 1.64 4.91 -4.78
N ALA A 72 2.49 4.66 -5.76
CA ALA A 72 3.68 5.44 -6.02
C ALA A 72 3.32 6.75 -6.73
N ARG A 73 3.87 7.85 -6.23
CA ARG A 73 3.87 9.12 -6.95
C ARG A 73 4.69 9.01 -8.22
N GLN A 74 4.31 9.74 -9.26
CA GLN A 74 4.97 9.69 -10.57
C GLN A 74 6.50 9.91 -10.52
N ASP A 75 6.99 10.71 -9.57
CA ASP A 75 8.43 10.95 -9.38
C ASP A 75 9.16 9.84 -8.60
N GLY A 76 8.43 8.82 -8.14
CA GLY A 76 8.95 7.70 -7.37
C GLY A 76 9.44 8.05 -5.97
N ALA A 77 9.22 9.29 -5.50
CA ALA A 77 9.79 9.73 -4.22
C ALA A 77 8.96 9.30 -3.01
N VAL A 78 7.65 9.14 -3.18
CA VAL A 78 6.69 8.85 -2.10
C VAL A 78 5.73 7.74 -2.52
N ILE A 79 5.44 6.83 -1.60
CA ILE A 79 4.40 5.81 -1.70
C ILE A 79 3.30 6.08 -0.67
N TYR A 80 2.05 6.10 -1.11
CA TYR A 80 0.89 6.08 -0.21
C TYR A 80 0.41 4.63 0.01
N PRO A 81 0.19 4.20 1.26
CA PRO A 81 -0.20 2.83 1.53
C PRO A 81 -1.65 2.56 1.14
N VAL A 82 -1.91 1.33 0.70
CA VAL A 82 -3.26 0.77 0.57
C VAL A 82 -3.47 -0.25 1.68
N ARG A 83 -4.55 -0.11 2.44
CA ARG A 83 -4.90 -1.01 3.56
C ARG A 83 -6.37 -1.37 3.51
N GLY A 84 -6.70 -2.65 3.61
CA GLY A 84 -8.05 -3.16 3.40
C GLY A 84 -8.61 -2.82 2.02
N GLY A 85 -7.75 -2.61 1.02
CA GLY A 85 -8.13 -2.11 -0.32
C GLY A 85 -8.43 -0.61 -0.39
N ILE A 86 -8.24 0.16 0.68
CA ILE A 86 -8.50 1.60 0.73
C ILE A 86 -7.17 2.37 0.64
N PRO A 87 -6.98 3.27 -0.36
CA PRO A 87 -5.85 4.18 -0.39
C PRO A 87 -5.87 5.18 0.77
N VAL A 88 -4.76 5.29 1.50
CA VAL A 88 -4.59 6.34 2.52
C VAL A 88 -3.88 7.54 1.89
N LEU A 89 -4.66 8.49 1.39
CA LEU A 89 -4.17 9.70 0.72
C LEU A 89 -4.08 10.91 1.67
N LEU A 90 -3.47 10.71 2.84
CA LEU A 90 -3.12 11.80 3.76
C LEU A 90 -1.67 12.22 3.51
N ALA A 91 -1.40 13.52 3.47
CA ALA A 91 -0.08 14.07 3.12
C ALA A 91 1.05 13.48 3.98
N GLU A 92 0.82 13.36 5.27
CA GLU A 92 1.76 12.87 6.28
C GLU A 92 1.90 11.33 6.32
N GLU A 93 0.95 10.60 5.77
CA GLU A 93 0.99 9.13 5.68
C GLU A 93 1.80 8.62 4.48
N GLY A 94 2.26 9.50 3.60
CA GLY A 94 3.18 9.14 2.54
C GLY A 94 4.47 8.55 3.11
N ILE A 95 5.01 7.50 2.48
CA ILE A 95 6.25 6.85 2.87
C ILE A 95 7.33 7.22 1.85
N PRO A 96 8.41 7.89 2.25
CA PRO A 96 9.52 8.17 1.35
C PRO A 96 10.15 6.87 0.84
N VAL A 97 10.38 6.74 -0.46
CA VAL A 97 11.00 5.52 -1.03
C VAL A 97 12.45 5.34 -0.55
N SER A 98 13.12 6.44 -0.20
CA SER A 98 14.43 6.43 0.47
C SER A 98 14.43 5.77 1.86
N ALA A 99 13.26 5.58 2.48
CA ALA A 99 13.12 4.89 3.76
C ALA A 99 13.33 3.37 3.64
N THR A 100 13.40 2.85 2.42
CA THR A 100 13.77 1.46 2.14
C THR A 100 15.29 1.37 2.09
N PRO A 101 15.94 0.49 2.89
CA PRO A 101 17.37 0.23 2.72
C PRO A 101 17.63 -0.23 1.29
N ARG A 102 18.52 0.48 0.57
CA ARG A 102 19.08 -0.05 -0.68
C ARG A 102 19.84 -1.33 -0.33
N ALA A 103 19.39 -2.47 -0.87
CA ALA A 103 20.20 -3.68 -0.90
C ALA A 103 21.49 -3.45 -1.69
#